data_AF-A0A5E4LDN8-F1
#
_entry.id   AF-A0A5E4LDN8-F1
#
_cell.length_a   1.000
_cell.length_b   1.000
_cell.length_c   1.000
_cell.angle_alpha   90.00
_cell.angle_beta   90.00
_cell.angle_gamma   90.00
#
_symmetry.space_group_name_H-M   'P 1'
#
loop_
_entity.id
_entity.type
_entity.pdbx_description
1 polymer ?
#
loop_
_entity_poly.entity_id
_entity_poly.type
_entity_poly.pdbx_seq_one_letter_code
_entity_poly.pdbx_strand_id
1 'polypeptide(L)' 'MPRVIADTNVILSGLFFRGNERKLIEQALLGKIELLLPEHVLSEATAIIERKA' A
#
# COMPACT_ATOMS: atom_id res chain seq x y z
N MET A 1 15.29 5.85 8.92
CA MET A 1 13.95 5.98 8.32
C MET A 1 13.12 4.78 8.76
N PRO A 2 11.89 4.94 9.29
CA PRO A 2 11.08 3.82 9.72
C PRO A 2 10.74 2.91 8.55
N ARG A 3 10.85 1.60 8.76
CA ARG A 3 10.47 0.57 7.78
C ARG A 3 9.13 -0.02 8.21
N VAL A 4 8.17 0.01 7.31
CA VAL A 4 6.78 -0.39 7.58
C VAL A 4 6.38 -1.46 6.60
N ILE A 5 5.89 -2.59 7.11
CA ILE A 5 5.20 -3.60 6.30
C ILE A 5 3.71 -3.29 6.36
N ALA A 6 3.05 -3.34 5.20
CA ALA A 6 1.62 -3.12 5.09
C ALA A 6 0.96 -4.33 4.43
N ASP A 7 -0.20 -4.72 4.94
CA ASP A 7 -1.01 -5.78 4.34
C ASP A 7 -1.65 -5.32 3.03
N THR A 8 -2.06 -6.27 2.20
CA THR A 8 -2.77 -6.05 0.94
C THR A 8 -3.95 -5.09 1.10
N ASN A 9 -4.75 -5.25 2.17
CA ASN A 9 -5.89 -4.38 2.45
C ASN A 9 -5.50 -2.93 2.73
N VAL A 10 -4.35 -2.70 3.38
CA VAL A 10 -3.85 -1.35 3.66
C VAL A 10 -3.41 -0.69 2.36
N ILE A 11 -2.74 -1.44 1.48
CA ILE A 11 -2.34 -0.95 0.15
C ILE A 11 -3.57 -0.61 -0.69
N LEU A 12 -4.51 -1.54 -0.84
CA LEU A 12 -5.74 -1.30 -1.60
C LEU A 12 -6.53 -0.13 -1.01
N SER A 13 -6.67 -0.06 0.31
CA SER A 13 -7.38 1.03 0.97
C SER A 13 -6.73 2.38 0.71
N GLY A 14 -5.39 2.46 0.80
CA GLY A 14 -4.65 3.70 0.55
C GLY A 14 -4.61 4.11 -0.93
N LEU A 15 -4.74 3.16 -1.86
CA LEU A 15 -4.83 3.44 -3.29
C LEU A 15 -6.22 3.96 -3.69
N PHE A 16 -7.29 3.38 -3.15
CA PHE A 16 -8.65 3.60 -3.64
C PHE A 16 -9.54 4.49 -2.75
N PHE A 17 -9.21 4.68 -1.48
CA PHE A 17 -10.06 5.40 -0.54
C PHE A 17 -9.31 6.55 0.15
N ARG A 18 -10.09 7.47 0.73
CA ARG A 18 -9.57 8.52 1.61
C ARG A 18 -9.51 7.95 3.03
N GLY A 19 -8.39 8.10 3.73
CA GLY A 19 -8.22 7.50 5.04
C GLY A 19 -6.80 7.59 5.60
N ASN A 20 -6.54 6.88 6.69
CA ASN A 20 -5.22 6.82 7.30
C ASN A 20 -4.22 6.03 6.44
N GLU A 21 -4.71 5.05 5.71
CA GLU A 21 -3.95 4.23 4.77
C GLU A 21 -3.44 5.08 3.60
N ARG A 22 -4.25 6.02 3.12
CA ARG A 22 -3.83 7.01 2.13
C ARG A 22 -2.68 7.86 2.64
N LYS A 23 -2.77 8.34 3.89
CA LYS A 23 -1.69 9.11 4.52
C LYS A 23 -0.41 8.30 4.67
N LEU A 24 -0.51 6.99 4.94
CA LEU A 24 0.63 6.08 5.01
C LEU A 24 1.37 6.02 3.65
N ILE A 25 0.62 5.82 2.56
CA ILE A 25 1.19 5.84 1.20
C ILE A 25 1.84 7.19 0.89
N GLU A 26 1.18 8.30 1.25
CA GLU A 26 1.72 9.64 1.05
C GLU A 26 3.02 9.88 1.84
N GLN A 27 3.11 9.42 3.09
CA GLN A 27 4.36 9.51 3.85
C GLN A 27 5.49 8.70 3.20
N ALA A 28 5.19 7.57 2.56
CA ALA A 28 6.16 6.79 1.82
C ALA A 28 6.62 7.51 0.54
N LEU A 29 5.69 8.08 -0.22
CA LEU A 29 5.99 8.89 -1.41
C LEU A 29 6.83 10.14 -1.08
N LEU A 30 6.61 10.73 0.09
CA LEU A 30 7.39 11.85 0.61
C LEU A 30 8.76 11.43 1.19
N GLY A 31 9.11 10.14 1.15
CA GLY A 31 10.37 9.62 1.69
C GLY A 31 10.49 9.70 3.21
N LYS A 32 9.37 9.79 3.94
CA LYS A 32 9.37 9.82 5.41
C LYS A 32 9.35 8.43 6.03
N ILE A 33 8.83 7.45 5.30
CA ILE A 33 8.87 6.03 5.66
C ILE A 33 9.28 5.20 4.45
N GLU A 34 9.80 4.00 4.71
CA GLU A 34 10.05 2.99 3.71
C GLU A 34 8.94 1.94 3.80
N LEU A 35 8.10 1.82 2.77
CA LEU A 35 7.13 0.73 2.67
C LEU A 35 7.82 -0.51 2.11
N LEU A 36 7.85 -1.57 2.91
CA LEU A 36 8.29 -2.89 2.50
C LEU A 36 7.06 -3.68 2.07
N LEU A 37 7.01 -4.06 0.79
CA LEU A 37 5.94 -4.86 0.22
C LEU A 37 6.47 -6.26 -0.07
N PRO A 38 6.14 -7.26 0.76
CA PRO A 38 6.41 -8.65 0.42
C PRO A 38 5.78 -9.02 -0.92
N GLU A 39 6.42 -9.94 -1.66
CA GLU A 39 5.96 -10.34 -2.99
C GLU A 39 4.48 -10.80 -2.98
N HIS A 40 4.08 -11.59 -1.99
CA HIS A 40 2.69 -12.06 -1.87
C HIS A 40 1.66 -10.92 -1.73
N VAL A 41 2.01 -9.85 -1.00
CA VAL A 41 1.16 -8.66 -0.86
C VAL A 41 0.99 -7.96 -2.20
N LEU A 42 2.09 -7.83 -2.95
CA LEU A 42 2.07 -7.21 -4.27
C LEU A 42 1.26 -8.04 -5.26
N SER A 43 1.47 -9.36 -5.31
CA SER A 43 0.74 -10.26 -6.20
C SER A 43 -0.76 -10.24 -5.92
N GLU A 44 -1.17 -10.28 -4.65
CA GLU A 44 -2.58 -10.21 -4.27
C GLU A 44 -3.22 -8.87 -4.64
N ALA A 45 -2.53 -7.76 -4.34
CA ALA A 45 -3.02 -6.43 -4.68
C ALA A 45 -3.21 -6.27 -6.20
N THR A 46 -2.21 -6.66 -7.01
CA THR A 46 -2.30 -6.61 -8.48
C THR A 46 -3.45 -7.45 -9.00
N ALA A 47 -3.61 -8.69 -8.52
CA ALA A 47 -4.69 -9.57 -8.96
C ALA A 47 -6.09 -8.99 -8.65
N ILE A 48 -6.25 -8.28 -7.52
CA ILE A 48 -7.51 -7.62 -7.17
C ILE A 48 -7.76 -6.40 -8.06
N ILE A 49 -6.73 -5.61 -8.36
CA ILE A 49 -6.82 -4.43 -9.21
C ILE A 49 -7.21 -4.84 -10.64
N GLU A 50 -6.54 -5.86 -11.21
CA GLU A 50 -6.81 -6.35 -12.55
C GLU A 50 -8.21 -6.95 -12.72
N ARG A 51 -8.77 -7.57 -11.68
CA ARG A 51 -10.16 -8.08 -11.71
C ARG A 51 -11.21 -6.97 -11.72
N LYS A 52 -10.87 -5.76 -11.31
CA LYS A 52 -11.79 -4.63 -11.16
C LYS A 52 -11.57 -3.51 -12.20
N ALA A 53 -10.55 -3.63 -13.05
CA ALA A 53 -10.29 -2.75 -14.19
C ALA A 53 -11.12 -3.18 -15.40
#